data_AF-A0A800UG94-F1
#
_entry.id   AF-A0A800UG94-F1
#
_cell.length_a   1.000
_cell.length_b   1.000
_cell.length_c   1.000
_cell.angle_alpha   90.00
_cell.angle_beta   90.00
_cell.angle_gamma   90.00
#
_symmetry.space_group_name_H-M   'P 1'
#
loop_
_entity.id
_entity.type
_entity.pdbx_description
1 polymer ?
#
loop_
_entity_poly.entity_id
_entity_poly.type
_entity_poly.pdbx_seq_one_letter_code
_entity_poly.pdbx_strand_id
1 'polypeptide(L)' 'MVRILHAQTVLTDEDLNRLKKKTGEGSTKEALATAVQHYLECDSTEVSDMWQRRLKHLVKIKQ' A
#
# COMPACT_ATOMS: atom_id res chain seq x y z
N MET A 1 5.04 -9.54 26.42
CA MET A 1 6.24 -8.87 25.87
C MET A 1 6.07 -8.82 24.36
N VAL A 2 5.76 -7.65 23.79
CA VAL A 2 5.55 -7.51 22.34
C VAL A 2 6.92 -7.48 21.67
N ARG A 3 7.18 -8.41 20.75
CA ARG A 3 8.40 -8.39 19.94
C ARG A 3 8.22 -7.32 18.87
N ILE A 4 8.95 -6.22 18.99
CA ILE A 4 8.93 -5.14 18.01
C ILE A 4 9.99 -5.47 16.95
N LEU A 5 9.56 -5.63 15.70
CA LEU A 5 10.45 -5.79 14.55
C LEU A 5 10.70 -4.42 13.94
N HIS A 6 11.96 -4.00 13.86
CA HIS A 6 12.36 -2.78 13.15
C HIS A 6 12.84 -3.15 11.74
N ALA A 7 12.21 -2.57 10.72
CA ALA A 7 12.61 -2.72 9.32
C ALA A 7 12.99 -1.36 8.75
N GLN A 8 14.11 -1.31 8.02
CA GLN A 8 14.58 -0.13 7.31
C GLN A 8 14.71 -0.45 5.83
N THR A 9 14.29 0.48 4.98
CA THR A 9 14.42 0.37 3.53
C THR A 9 14.79 1.72 2.95
N VAL A 10 15.53 1.70 1.84
CA VAL A 10 15.89 2.90 1.10
C VAL A 10 14.90 3.07 -0.04
N LEU A 11 14.24 4.22 -0.09
CA LEU A 11 13.33 4.61 -1.15
C LEU A 11 13.91 5.80 -1.90
N THR A 12 13.62 5.88 -3.20
CA THR A 12 14.05 7.02 -4.02
C THR A 12 13.24 8.26 -3.66
N ASP A 13 13.85 9.45 -3.80
CA ASP A 13 13.13 10.72 -3.64
C ASP A 13 11.94 10.84 -4.59
N GLU A 14 12.04 10.27 -5.80
CA GLU A 14 10.95 10.27 -6.76
C GLU A 14 9.73 9.49 -6.22
N ASP A 15 9.95 8.30 -5.68
CA ASP A 15 8.87 7.47 -5.12
C ASP A 15 8.26 8.12 -3.88
N LEU A 16 9.09 8.73 -3.02
CA LEU A 16 8.62 9.46 -1.85
C LEU A 16 7.75 10.66 -2.26
N ASN A 17 8.16 11.42 -3.28
CA ASN A 17 7.38 12.54 -3.78
C ASN A 17 6.07 12.09 -4.44
N ARG A 18 6.09 10.98 -5.19
CA ARG A 18 4.87 10.37 -5.73
C ARG A 18 3.93 9.91 -4.62
N LEU A 19 4.47 9.32 -3.54
CA LEU A 19 3.68 8.88 -2.40
C LEU A 19 3.03 10.04 -1.66
N LYS A 20 3.77 11.11 -1.39
CA LYS A 20 3.25 12.36 -0.81
C LYS A 20 2.11 12.94 -1.64
N LYS A 21 2.28 13.02 -2.96
CA LYS A 21 1.22 13.50 -3.86
C LYS A 21 -0.03 12.62 -3.82
N LYS A 22 0.14 11.29 -3.73
CA LYS A 22 -1.00 10.35 -3.66
C LYS A 22 -1.74 10.40 -2.32
N THR A 23 -1.01 10.59 -1.22
CA THR A 23 -1.56 10.64 0.14
C THR A 23 -2.08 12.03 0.51
N GLY A 24 -1.62 13.08 -0.19
CA GLY A 24 -1.90 14.48 0.17
C GLY A 24 -1.04 15.00 1.32
N GLU A 25 -0.10 14.20 1.81
CA GLU A 25 0.71 14.50 3.00
C GLU A 25 2.02 15.21 2.64
N GLY A 26 2.41 16.21 3.42
CA GLY A 26 3.69 16.92 3.26
C GLY A 26 4.88 16.18 3.90
N SER A 27 4.61 15.46 4.99
CA SER A 27 5.61 14.71 5.73
C SER A 27 5.83 13.32 5.14
N THR A 28 7.09 12.92 5.00
CA THR A 28 7.45 11.57 4.54
C THR A 28 6.96 10.50 5.52
N LYS A 29 6.98 10.80 6.82
CA LYS A 29 6.54 9.88 7.87
C LYS A 29 5.04 9.59 7.78
N GLU A 30 4.23 10.64 7.60
CA GLU A 30 2.77 10.52 7.51
C GLU A 30 2.37 9.82 6.21
N ALA A 31 2.98 10.20 5.08
CA ALA A 31 2.76 9.54 3.80
C ALA A 31 3.05 8.02 3.88
N LEU A 32 4.16 7.62 4.52
CA LEU A 32 4.51 6.21 4.72
C LEU A 32 3.56 5.50 5.68
N ALA A 33 3.19 6.13 6.80
CA ALA A 33 2.24 5.56 7.75
C ALA A 33 0.89 5.27 7.09
N THR A 34 0.36 6.23 6.33
CA THR A 34 -0.88 6.08 5.56
C THR A 34 -0.77 4.96 4.53
N ALA A 35 0.36 4.85 3.84
CA ALA A 35 0.60 3.78 2.86
C ALA A 35 0.64 2.39 3.50
N VAL A 36 1.35 2.26 4.63
CA VAL A 36 1.46 1.00 5.38
C VAL A 36 0.11 0.61 5.95
N GLN A 37 -0.63 1.55 6.55
CA GLN A 37 -1.96 1.30 7.07
C GLN A 37 -2.90 0.82 5.95
N HIS A 38 -2.90 1.52 4.82
CA HIS A 38 -3.68 1.13 3.65
C HIS A 38 -3.32 -0.28 3.17
N TYR A 39 -2.04 -0.65 3.16
CA TYR A 39 -1.61 -1.99 2.78
C TYR A 39 -2.11 -3.06 3.76
N LEU A 40 -2.01 -2.81 5.07
CA LEU A 40 -2.45 -3.73 6.11
C LEU A 40 -3.97 -3.91 6.15
N GLU A 41 -4.73 -2.86 5.82
CA GLU A 41 -6.19 -2.90 5.74
C GLU A 41 -6.71 -3.38 4.38
N CYS A 42 -5.84 -3.51 3.38
CA CYS A 42 -6.24 -3.93 2.07
C CYS A 42 -6.55 -5.43 2.07
N ASP A 43 -7.84 -5.77 2.00
CA ASP A 43 -8.33 -7.14 1.74
C ASP A 43 -7.68 -7.84 0.53
N SER A 44 -7.04 -7.09 -0.36
CA SER A 44 -6.30 -7.64 -1.51
C SER A 44 -4.87 -8.01 -1.14
N THR A 45 -4.53 -8.22 0.13
CA THR A 45 -3.22 -8.71 0.55
C THR A 45 -3.27 -10.16 1.05
N GLU A 46 -4.45 -10.73 1.25
CA GLU A 46 -4.60 -12.18 1.43
C GLU A 46 -4.38 -12.88 0.08
N VAL A 47 -3.23 -13.58 -0.02
CA VAL A 47 -2.74 -14.27 -1.23
C VAL A 47 -3.76 -15.27 -1.80
N SER A 48 -4.69 -15.76 -0.97
CA SER A 48 -5.80 -16.64 -1.36
C SER A 48 -6.71 -16.02 -2.44
N ASP A 49 -7.09 -14.74 -2.27
CA ASP A 49 -8.25 -14.17 -2.98
C ASP A 49 -7.89 -13.04 -3.96
N MET A 50 -6.63 -12.60 -3.93
CA MET A 50 -6.04 -11.55 -4.78
C MET A 50 -6.31 -11.74 -6.27
N TRP A 51 -6.06 -12.95 -6.77
CA TRP A 51 -6.23 -13.25 -8.19
C TRP A 51 -7.71 -13.29 -8.59
N GLN A 52 -8.56 -13.81 -7.71
CA GLN A 52 -10.00 -13.93 -7.94
C GLN A 52 -10.68 -12.54 -8.00
N ARG A 53 -10.30 -11.62 -7.09
CA ARG A 53 -10.82 -10.25 -7.07
C ARG A 53 -10.36 -9.45 -8.29
N ARG A 54 -9.09 -9.58 -8.69
CA ARG A 54 -8.56 -8.92 -9.89
C ARG A 54 -9.23 -9.42 -11.17
N LEU A 55 -9.47 -10.72 -11.29
CA LEU A 55 -10.21 -11.30 -12.42
C LEU A 55 -11.67 -10.80 -12.48
N LYS A 56 -12.38 -10.73 -11.34
CA LYS A 56 -13.74 -10.18 -11.28
C LYS A 56 -13.81 -8.72 -11.76
N HIS A 57 -12.83 -7.90 -11.40
CA HIS A 57 -12.78 -6.50 -11.82
C HIS A 57 -12.54 -6.37 -13.34
N LEU A 58 -11.63 -7.18 -13.90
CA LEU A 58 -11.36 -7.19 -15.34
C LEU A 58 -12.53 -7.70 -16.18
N VAL A 59 -13.31 -8.66 -15.65
CA VAL A 59 -14.53 -9.15 -16.31
C VAL A 59 -15.63 -8.09 -16.33
N LYS A 60 -15.79 -7.29 -15.26
CA LYS A 60 -16.76 -6.18 -15.21
C LYS A 60 -16.45 -5.04 -16.19
N ILE A 61 -15.18 -4.80 -16.52
CA ILE A 61 -14.79 -3.74 -17.46
C ILE A 61 -15.05 -4.14 -18.93
N LYS A 62 -15.19 -5.45 -19.22
CA LYS A 62 -15.37 -5.98 -20.57
C LYS A 62 -16.84 -6.19 -21.00
N GLN A 63 -17.79 -6.01 -20.09
CA GLN A 63 -19.22 -5.89 -20.42
C GLN A 63 -19.58 -4.41 -20.58
#